data_AF-A0A6I6MZF9-F1
#
_entry.id   AF-A0A6I6MZF9-F1
#
_cell.length_a   1.000
_cell.length_b   1.000
_cell.length_c   1.000
_cell.angle_alpha   90.00
_cell.angle_beta   90.00
_cell.angle_gamma   90.00
#
_symmetry.space_group_name_H-M   'P 1'
#
loop_
_entity.id
_entity.type
_entity.pdbx_description
1 polymer ?
#
loop_
_entity_poly.entity_id
_entity_poly.type
_entity_poly.pdbx_seq_one_letter_code
_entity_poly.pdbx_strand_id
1 'polypeptide(L)'
;MEQRSFGRGQVEWALWRAVHGVNWRNQPVPKAFLTRIKRLLEIDRDPALIDDVEVPPTAEYAFAPPPDESAESSYTLADAVCLAVALDLLDAGFKQREIVVRMRYLRPDLEKRLRKLISLPPPLTLKRLKDDHRSFIVLGQVEMTEMYPVATSRRIKGPILLEPVFCDGLSGLTQHLEKLMPMQRRVAVIVEIAGLAHAVSGALERAPVIRRGRPKN
;
A
#
# COMPACT_ATOMS: atom_id res chain seq x y z
N MET A 1 -9.22 -18.48 8.58
CA MET A 1 -9.36 -17.18 9.27
C MET A 1 -10.56 -16.49 8.65
N GLU A 2 -11.65 -16.34 9.39
CA GLU A 2 -12.74 -15.46 8.96
C GLU A 2 -12.16 -14.07 8.68
N GLN A 3 -12.33 -13.58 7.46
CA GLN A 3 -11.93 -12.22 7.12
C GLN A 3 -12.89 -11.26 7.79
N ARG A 4 -12.53 -10.82 9.00
CA ARG A 4 -13.24 -9.74 9.68
C ARG A 4 -13.29 -8.53 8.75
N SER A 5 -14.48 -8.00 8.53
CA SER A 5 -14.73 -6.79 7.77
C SER A 5 -14.74 -5.56 8.68
N PHE A 6 -14.35 -4.42 8.09
CA PHE A 6 -14.30 -3.12 8.75
C PHE A 6 -14.99 -2.08 7.86
N GLY A 7 -15.69 -1.13 8.48
CA GLY A 7 -16.24 0.01 7.74
C GLY A 7 -15.15 1.00 7.33
N ARG A 8 -15.42 1.80 6.29
CA ARG A 8 -14.47 2.82 5.79
C ARG A 8 -13.90 3.73 6.89
N GLY A 9 -14.76 4.21 7.79
CA GLY A 9 -14.33 5.09 8.88
C GLY A 9 -13.35 4.42 9.86
N GLN A 10 -13.52 3.12 10.11
CA GLN A 10 -12.59 2.34 10.93
C GLN A 10 -11.23 2.21 10.24
N VAL A 11 -11.21 1.97 8.93
CA VAL A 11 -9.97 1.90 8.14
C VAL A 11 -9.27 3.25 8.13
N GLU A 12 -9.97 4.34 7.81
CA GLU A 12 -9.40 5.70 7.81
C GLU A 12 -8.79 6.05 9.18
N TRP A 13 -9.47 5.69 10.26
CA TRP A 13 -9.00 5.88 11.63
C TRP A 13 -7.77 5.01 11.95
N ALA A 14 -7.77 3.75 11.51
CA ALA A 14 -6.69 2.81 11.79
C ALA A 14 -5.42 3.21 11.03
N LEU A 15 -5.55 3.58 9.76
CA LEU A 15 -4.44 4.02 8.92
C LEU A 15 -3.77 5.28 9.49
N TRP A 16 -4.56 6.28 9.90
CA TRP A 16 -4.01 7.49 10.51
C TRP A 16 -3.09 7.17 11.70
N ARG A 17 -3.54 6.27 12.58
CA ARG A 17 -2.81 5.88 13.80
C ARG A 17 -1.65 4.93 13.54
N ALA A 18 -1.78 4.05 12.54
CA ALA A 18 -0.72 3.14 12.15
C ALA A 18 0.46 3.89 11.54
N VAL A 19 0.20 4.85 10.64
CA VAL A 19 1.24 5.59 9.91
C VAL A 19 1.89 6.69 10.77
N HIS A 20 1.12 7.37 11.63
CA HIS A 20 1.64 8.54 12.37
C HIS A 20 1.97 8.25 13.85
N GLY A 21 1.62 7.07 14.36
CA GLY A 21 2.03 6.61 15.69
C GLY A 21 1.34 7.27 16.89
N VAL A 22 2.01 7.22 18.04
CA VAL A 22 1.43 7.47 19.38
C VAL A 22 1.00 8.92 19.60
N ASN A 23 1.69 9.87 18.99
CA ASN A 23 1.49 11.31 19.22
C ASN A 23 0.12 11.82 18.73
N TRP A 24 -0.59 11.03 17.91
CA TRP A 24 -1.85 11.44 17.29
C TRP A 24 -3.06 10.61 17.78
N ARG A 25 -2.89 9.79 18.84
CA ARG A 25 -3.93 8.86 19.32
C ARG A 25 -5.25 9.52 19.71
N ASN A 26 -5.25 10.77 20.16
CA ASN A 26 -6.47 11.45 20.61
C ASN A 26 -6.97 12.51 19.62
N GLN A 27 -6.30 12.67 18.48
CA GLN A 27 -6.70 13.67 17.49
C GLN A 27 -7.67 13.07 16.47
N PRO A 28 -8.62 13.88 15.97
CA PRO A 28 -9.45 13.47 14.84
C PRO A 28 -8.57 13.27 13.60
N VAL A 29 -8.99 12.39 12.70
CA VAL A 29 -8.28 12.16 11.43
C VAL A 29 -8.37 13.44 10.58
N PRO A 30 -7.24 14.02 10.12
CA PRO A 30 -7.26 15.24 9.33
C PRO A 30 -8.00 15.06 8.00
N LYS A 31 -8.78 16.07 7.60
CA LYS A 31 -9.53 16.06 6.34
C LYS A 31 -8.64 15.80 5.12
N ALA A 32 -7.42 16.37 5.10
CA ALA A 32 -6.46 16.16 4.01
C ALA A 32 -6.07 14.67 3.86
N PHE A 33 -5.91 13.95 4.97
CA PHE A 33 -5.63 12.52 4.97
C PHE A 33 -6.82 11.71 4.41
N LEU A 34 -8.04 12.02 4.86
CA LEU A 34 -9.27 11.40 4.34
C LEU A 34 -9.43 11.63 2.83
N THR A 35 -9.07 12.82 2.34
CA THR A 35 -9.10 13.15 0.91
C THR A 35 -8.09 12.32 0.11
N ARG A 36 -6.89 12.05 0.65
CA ARG A 36 -5.92 11.17 -0.02
C ARG A 36 -6.47 9.76 -0.22
N ILE A 37 -7.04 9.16 0.83
CA ILE A 37 -7.69 7.84 0.75
C ILE A 37 -8.86 7.85 -0.23
N LYS A 38 -9.72 8.89 -0.15
CA LYS A 38 -10.84 9.04 -1.08
C LYS A 38 -10.39 9.03 -2.54
N ARG A 39 -9.36 9.82 -2.90
CA ARG A 39 -8.86 9.92 -4.27
C ARG A 39 -8.26 8.61 -4.76
N LEU A 40 -7.51 7.90 -3.91
CA LEU A 40 -6.97 6.57 -4.26
C LEU A 40 -8.09 5.58 -4.59
N LEU A 41 -9.15 5.55 -3.77
CA LEU A 41 -10.31 4.68 -4.01
C LEU A 41 -11.12 5.08 -5.25
N GLU A 42 -11.26 6.37 -5.52
CA GLU A 42 -11.95 6.86 -6.72
C GLU A 42 -11.22 6.43 -7.99
N ILE A 43 -9.90 6.58 -8.02
CA ILE A 43 -9.07 6.14 -9.15
C ILE A 43 -9.12 4.62 -9.30
N ASP A 44 -9.05 3.87 -8.19
CA ASP A 44 -9.13 2.40 -8.22
C ASP A 44 -10.49 1.87 -8.66
N ARG A 45 -11.53 2.69 -8.66
CA ARG A 45 -12.87 2.29 -9.12
C ARG A 45 -13.20 2.84 -10.50
N ASP A 46 -12.28 3.58 -11.10
CA ASP A 46 -12.43 4.09 -12.45
C ASP A 46 -12.23 2.94 -13.45
N PRO A 47 -13.26 2.58 -14.24
CA PRO A 47 -13.12 1.53 -15.26
C PRO A 47 -12.07 1.90 -16.32
N ALA A 48 -11.89 3.19 -16.61
CA ALA A 48 -10.94 3.67 -17.61
C ALA A 48 -9.47 3.59 -17.16
N LEU A 49 -9.22 3.14 -15.93
CA LEU A 49 -7.87 3.04 -15.39
C LEU A 49 -6.99 2.09 -16.23
N ILE A 50 -7.56 0.97 -16.67
CA ILE A 50 -6.86 -0.14 -17.33
C ILE A 50 -7.01 -0.17 -18.85
N ASP A 51 -7.80 0.74 -19.44
CA ASP A 51 -8.06 0.79 -20.89
C ASP A 51 -6.79 0.94 -21.74
N ASP A 52 -5.75 1.57 -21.17
CA ASP A 52 -4.47 1.83 -21.84
C ASP A 52 -3.34 0.87 -21.44
N VAL A 53 -3.64 -0.21 -20.71
CA VAL A 53 -2.62 -1.13 -20.19
C VAL A 53 -2.52 -2.37 -21.08
N GLU A 54 -1.31 -2.68 -21.56
CA GLU A 54 -1.05 -3.80 -22.49
C GLU A 54 -1.29 -5.17 -21.84
N VAL A 55 -0.89 -5.33 -20.58
CA VAL A 55 -1.08 -6.56 -19.80
C VAL A 55 -2.06 -6.26 -18.66
N PRO A 56 -3.26 -6.84 -18.61
CA PRO A 56 -4.21 -6.56 -17.54
C PRO A 56 -3.62 -6.94 -16.17
N PRO A 57 -3.86 -6.13 -15.12
CA PRO A 57 -3.38 -6.44 -13.78
C PRO A 57 -4.06 -7.69 -13.22
N THR A 58 -3.35 -8.36 -12.32
CA THR A 58 -3.81 -9.64 -11.73
C THR A 58 -5.01 -9.45 -10.78
N ALA A 59 -5.14 -8.28 -10.15
CA ALA A 59 -6.31 -7.94 -9.36
C ALA A 59 -7.19 -6.88 -10.05
N GLU A 60 -8.51 -7.05 -9.96
CA GLU A 60 -9.49 -6.09 -10.47
C GLU A 60 -9.45 -4.76 -9.71
N TYR A 61 -9.20 -4.79 -8.39
CA TYR A 61 -9.08 -3.62 -7.53
C TYR A 61 -7.80 -3.69 -6.71
N ALA A 62 -7.13 -2.56 -6.52
CA ALA A 62 -5.95 -2.44 -5.67
C ALA A 62 -6.32 -2.49 -4.19
N PHE A 63 -7.45 -1.88 -3.81
CA PHE A 63 -7.79 -1.64 -2.41
C PHE A 63 -9.05 -2.36 -1.97
N ALA A 64 -10.21 -2.01 -2.53
CA ALA A 64 -11.48 -2.64 -2.19
C ALA A 64 -12.47 -2.37 -3.33
N PRO A 65 -13.31 -3.36 -3.67
CA PRO A 65 -14.36 -3.15 -4.67
C PRO A 65 -15.27 -1.98 -4.29
N PRO A 66 -16.01 -1.41 -5.26
CA PRO A 66 -17.13 -0.54 -4.94
C PRO A 66 -18.13 -1.30 -4.04
N PRO A 67 -18.82 -0.61 -3.13
CA PRO A 67 -19.92 -1.23 -2.40
C PRO A 67 -21.03 -1.66 -3.37
N ASP A 68 -21.69 -2.77 -3.08
CA ASP A 68 -22.94 -3.14 -3.74
C ASP A 68 -24.00 -2.05 -3.50
N GLU A 69 -24.96 -1.90 -4.42
CA GLU A 69 -26.00 -0.87 -4.35
C GLU A 69 -26.65 -0.85 -2.95
N SER A 70 -26.52 0.28 -2.25
CA SER A 70 -26.98 0.57 -0.87
C SER A 70 -26.20 -0.03 0.31
N ALA A 71 -25.13 -0.80 0.08
CA ALA A 71 -24.29 -1.34 1.16
C ALA A 71 -23.23 -0.33 1.63
N GLU A 72 -22.86 -0.40 2.92
CA GLU A 72 -21.64 0.27 3.39
C GLU A 72 -20.42 -0.46 2.81
N SER A 73 -19.40 0.30 2.37
CA SER A 73 -18.15 -0.30 1.91
C SER A 73 -17.49 -1.10 3.04
N SER A 74 -17.27 -2.38 2.76
CA SER A 74 -16.59 -3.34 3.62
C SER A 74 -15.13 -3.47 3.21
N TYR A 75 -14.23 -3.50 4.19
CA TYR A 75 -12.80 -3.61 3.99
C TYR A 75 -12.22 -4.73 4.84
N THR A 76 -11.30 -5.48 4.29
CA THR A 76 -10.48 -6.47 4.98
C THR A 76 -9.20 -5.85 5.55
N LEU A 77 -8.45 -6.60 6.35
CA LEU A 77 -7.10 -6.20 6.76
C LEU A 77 -6.17 -6.01 5.55
N ALA A 78 -6.30 -6.85 4.52
CA ALA A 78 -5.48 -6.72 3.31
C ALA A 78 -5.75 -5.40 2.59
N ASP A 79 -7.02 -5.00 2.49
CA ASP A 79 -7.42 -3.74 1.85
C ASP A 79 -6.79 -2.54 2.59
N ALA A 80 -6.84 -2.57 3.93
CA ALA A 80 -6.23 -1.55 4.76
C ALA A 80 -4.70 -1.51 4.59
N VAL A 81 -4.02 -2.66 4.59
CA VAL A 81 -2.56 -2.71 4.38
C VAL A 81 -2.18 -2.23 2.97
N CYS A 82 -2.94 -2.59 1.93
CA CYS A 82 -2.72 -2.08 0.58
C CYS A 82 -2.87 -0.55 0.51
N LEU A 83 -3.89 0.00 1.18
CA LEU A 83 -4.05 1.46 1.31
C LEU A 83 -2.89 2.10 2.07
N ALA A 84 -2.38 1.46 3.12
CA ALA A 84 -1.24 1.95 3.88
C ALA A 84 0.02 2.03 3.02
N VAL A 85 0.33 0.96 2.26
CA VAL A 85 1.44 0.96 1.30
C VAL A 85 1.25 2.07 0.26
N ALA A 86 0.05 2.23 -0.30
CA ALA A 86 -0.23 3.30 -1.26
C ALA A 86 -0.05 4.72 -0.67
N LEU A 87 -0.34 4.91 0.61
CA LEU A 87 -0.09 6.17 1.30
C LEU A 87 1.41 6.45 1.46
N ASP A 88 2.21 5.44 1.78
CA ASP A 88 3.67 5.56 1.84
C ASP A 88 4.25 5.91 0.46
N LEU A 89 3.72 5.33 -0.62
CA LEU A 89 4.11 5.68 -1.99
C LEU A 89 3.71 7.11 -2.37
N LEU A 90 2.55 7.59 -1.91
CA LEU A 90 2.18 8.99 -2.09
C LEU A 90 3.14 9.93 -1.35
N ASP A 91 3.54 9.58 -0.13
CA ASP A 91 4.50 10.36 0.65
C ASP A 91 5.90 10.33 0.03
N ALA A 92 6.24 9.25 -0.68
CA ALA A 92 7.44 9.15 -1.50
C ALA A 92 7.36 9.89 -2.85
N GLY A 93 6.22 10.54 -3.16
CA GLY A 93 6.07 11.41 -4.34
C GLY A 93 5.52 10.73 -5.60
N PHE A 94 5.08 9.47 -5.52
CA PHE A 94 4.49 8.78 -6.67
C PHE A 94 3.14 9.40 -7.08
N LYS A 95 2.82 9.33 -8.37
CA LYS A 95 1.53 9.79 -8.90
C LYS A 95 0.42 8.83 -8.49
N GLN A 96 -0.73 9.36 -8.04
CA GLN A 96 -1.89 8.57 -7.58
C GLN A 96 -2.28 7.46 -8.58
N ARG A 97 -2.43 7.79 -9.87
CA ARG A 97 -2.79 6.81 -10.91
C ARG A 97 -1.76 5.69 -11.03
N GLU A 98 -0.47 6.00 -11.00
CA GLU A 98 0.59 5.00 -11.06
C GLU A 98 0.56 4.08 -9.84
N ILE A 99 0.36 4.65 -8.65
CA ILE A 99 0.23 3.88 -7.41
C ILE A 99 -0.89 2.87 -7.53
N VAL A 100 -2.08 3.28 -7.97
CA VAL A 100 -3.23 2.37 -8.08
C VAL A 100 -2.93 1.24 -9.05
N VAL A 101 -2.43 1.53 -10.26
CA VAL A 101 -2.08 0.50 -11.24
C VAL A 101 -1.05 -0.47 -10.66
N ARG A 102 0.02 0.06 -10.05
CA ARG A 102 1.07 -0.76 -9.43
C ARG A 102 0.53 -1.62 -8.29
N MET A 103 -0.36 -1.08 -7.47
CA MET A 103 -1.00 -1.82 -6.38
C MET A 103 -1.91 -2.94 -6.88
N ARG A 104 -2.56 -2.81 -8.05
CA ARG A 104 -3.33 -3.91 -8.65
C ARG A 104 -2.46 -5.10 -9.07
N TYR A 105 -1.22 -4.87 -9.52
CA TYR A 105 -0.26 -5.96 -9.76
C TYR A 105 0.30 -6.53 -8.45
N LEU A 106 0.61 -5.68 -7.48
CA LEU A 106 1.19 -6.07 -6.20
C LEU A 106 0.25 -6.83 -5.28
N ARG A 107 -1.06 -6.58 -5.40
CA ARG A 107 -2.05 -7.01 -4.43
C ARG A 107 -2.03 -8.51 -4.14
N PRO A 108 -2.04 -9.44 -5.12
CA PRO A 108 -2.09 -10.87 -4.83
C PRO A 108 -0.87 -11.36 -4.03
N ASP A 109 0.32 -10.87 -4.37
CA ASP A 109 1.56 -11.23 -3.66
C ASP A 109 1.59 -10.63 -2.26
N LEU A 110 1.15 -9.39 -2.12
CA LEU A 110 1.04 -8.73 -0.82
C LEU A 110 0.04 -9.45 0.09
N GLU A 111 -1.14 -9.83 -0.41
CA GLU A 111 -2.13 -10.61 0.33
C GLU A 111 -1.60 -11.98 0.76
N LYS A 112 -0.89 -12.68 -0.13
CA LYS A 112 -0.24 -13.96 0.17
C LYS A 112 0.78 -13.81 1.30
N ARG A 113 1.62 -12.78 1.23
CA ARG A 113 2.64 -12.51 2.26
C ARG A 113 2.02 -12.05 3.57
N LEU A 114 1.01 -11.19 3.52
CA LEU A 114 0.34 -10.66 4.70
C LEU A 114 -0.24 -11.77 5.60
N ARG A 115 -0.80 -12.82 4.99
CA ARG A 115 -1.28 -14.00 5.74
C ARG A 115 -0.18 -14.64 6.58
N LYS A 116 1.03 -14.72 6.06
CA LYS A 116 2.20 -15.22 6.80
C LYS A 116 2.65 -14.22 7.86
N LEU A 117 2.79 -12.94 7.50
CA LEU A 117 3.32 -11.90 8.38
C LEU A 117 2.47 -11.72 9.64
N ILE A 118 1.14 -11.68 9.52
CA ILE A 118 0.25 -11.49 10.68
C ILE A 118 0.29 -12.67 11.66
N SER A 119 0.69 -13.87 11.21
CA SER A 119 0.88 -15.02 12.10
C SER A 119 2.20 -14.99 12.87
N LEU A 120 3.15 -14.14 12.47
CA LEU A 120 4.43 -13.96 13.14
C LEU A 120 4.31 -12.92 14.26
N PRO A 121 5.19 -12.95 15.27
CA PRO A 121 5.23 -11.87 16.25
C PRO A 121 5.62 -10.55 15.55
N PRO A 122 5.12 -9.40 16.04
CA PRO A 122 5.53 -8.11 15.52
C PRO A 122 7.06 -7.96 15.52
N PRO A 123 7.67 -7.37 14.48
CA PRO A 123 9.10 -7.17 14.44
C PRO A 123 9.52 -6.30 15.62
N LEU A 124 10.15 -6.93 16.63
CA LEU A 124 10.58 -6.25 17.84
C LEU A 124 11.70 -5.26 17.50
N THR A 125 11.68 -4.09 18.15
CA THR A 125 12.79 -3.12 18.15
C THR A 125 14.08 -3.80 18.66
N LEU A 126 14.99 -4.13 17.74
CA LEU A 126 16.43 -4.42 17.85
C LEU A 126 16.90 -5.50 18.84
N LYS A 127 16.11 -5.95 19.82
CA LYS A 127 16.57 -6.82 20.92
C LYS A 127 16.54 -8.32 20.60
N ARG A 128 15.93 -8.75 19.49
CA ARG A 128 15.90 -10.16 19.06
C ARG A 128 16.31 -10.28 17.58
N LEU A 129 17.59 -10.01 17.31
CA LEU A 129 18.18 -10.17 15.96
C LEU A 129 18.18 -11.62 15.43
N LYS A 130 17.90 -12.63 16.27
CA LYS A 130 17.94 -14.04 15.86
C LYS A 130 16.75 -14.45 14.98
N ASP A 131 15.62 -13.74 15.06
CA ASP A 131 14.39 -14.04 14.31
C ASP A 131 13.89 -12.79 13.57
N ASP A 132 14.61 -12.38 12.51
CA ASP A 132 14.23 -11.21 11.71
C ASP A 132 13.05 -11.54 10.78
N HIS A 133 11.85 -11.24 11.26
CA HIS A 133 10.60 -11.43 10.52
C HIS A 133 10.16 -10.20 9.73
N ARG A 134 11.01 -9.16 9.62
CA ARG A 134 10.70 -8.02 8.76
C ARG A 134 10.58 -8.47 7.32
N SER A 135 9.71 -7.82 6.58
CA SER A 135 9.60 -8.02 5.15
C SER A 135 9.47 -6.65 4.50
N PHE A 136 10.12 -6.49 3.36
CA PHE A 136 10.23 -5.21 2.68
C PHE A 136 9.76 -5.37 1.23
N ILE A 137 9.12 -4.33 0.71
CA ILE A 137 8.93 -4.13 -0.71
C ILE A 137 9.96 -3.11 -1.17
N VAL A 138 10.75 -3.46 -2.17
CA VAL A 138 11.67 -2.56 -2.86
C VAL A 138 11.08 -2.23 -4.21
N LEU A 139 10.81 -0.95 -4.44
CA LEU A 139 10.29 -0.41 -5.68
C LEU A 139 11.36 0.42 -6.35
N GLY A 140 11.77 0.02 -7.55
CA GLY A 140 12.61 0.84 -8.40
C GLY A 140 11.81 1.99 -9.02
N GLN A 141 12.33 3.20 -8.94
CA GLN A 141 11.87 4.34 -9.72
C GLN A 141 12.85 4.58 -10.87
N VAL A 142 12.32 4.67 -12.09
CA VAL A 142 13.08 5.03 -13.28
C VAL A 142 12.27 6.05 -14.06
N GLU A 143 12.89 7.19 -14.38
CA GLU A 143 12.29 8.13 -15.32
C GLU A 143 12.50 7.63 -16.75
N MET A 144 11.41 7.61 -17.53
CA MET A 144 11.42 7.12 -18.93
C MET A 144 12.43 7.85 -19.81
N THR A 145 12.64 9.13 -19.55
CA THR A 145 13.62 10.00 -20.20
C THR A 145 15.06 9.52 -20.01
N GLU A 146 15.35 8.83 -18.89
CA GLU A 146 16.68 8.32 -18.59
C GLU A 146 16.98 6.99 -19.29
N MET A 147 15.97 6.13 -19.47
CA MET A 147 16.17 4.82 -20.10
C MET A 147 16.08 4.85 -21.63
N TYR A 148 15.32 5.78 -22.21
CA TYR A 148 15.15 5.87 -23.66
C TYR A 148 15.13 7.32 -24.16
N PRO A 149 16.28 8.03 -24.20
CA PRO A 149 16.33 9.42 -24.69
C PRO A 149 15.90 9.57 -26.16
N VAL A 150 15.94 8.50 -26.96
CA VAL A 150 15.66 8.52 -28.41
C VAL A 150 14.28 7.93 -28.77
N ALA A 151 13.61 7.23 -27.84
CA ALA A 151 12.34 6.53 -28.12
C ALA A 151 11.08 7.39 -27.94
N THR A 152 11.23 8.70 -27.70
CA THR A 152 10.11 9.65 -27.61
C THR A 152 9.26 9.73 -28.89
N SER A 153 9.67 9.09 -30.00
CA SER A 153 8.91 9.00 -31.25
C SER A 153 7.98 7.79 -31.36
N ARG A 154 8.15 6.72 -30.57
CA ARG A 154 7.22 5.58 -30.52
C ARG A 154 6.52 5.55 -29.17
N ARG A 155 5.21 5.84 -29.20
CA ARG A 155 4.27 5.80 -28.08
C ARG A 155 4.35 4.47 -27.31
N ILE A 156 5.28 4.34 -26.36
CA ILE A 156 5.09 3.39 -25.25
C ILE A 156 3.96 3.99 -24.43
N LYS A 157 2.75 3.46 -24.62
CA LYS A 157 1.58 3.87 -23.83
C LYS A 157 1.67 3.17 -22.49
N GLY A 158 1.91 3.93 -21.43
CA GLY A 158 1.84 3.45 -20.05
C GLY A 158 3.15 3.59 -19.27
N PRO A 159 3.08 3.60 -17.93
CA PRO A 159 4.26 3.63 -17.08
C PRO A 159 5.04 2.30 -17.19
N ILE A 160 6.37 2.36 -17.36
CA ILE A 160 7.21 1.19 -17.14
C ILE A 160 7.26 0.94 -15.64
N LEU A 161 6.43 0.01 -15.16
CA LEU A 161 6.44 -0.45 -13.80
C LEU A 161 7.57 -1.47 -13.65
N LEU A 162 8.68 -1.06 -13.03
CA LEU A 162 9.67 -2.04 -12.60
C LEU A 162 9.02 -3.01 -11.61
N GLU A 163 9.31 -4.29 -11.82
CA GLU A 163 8.79 -5.36 -10.98
C GLU A 163 9.22 -5.13 -9.53
N PRO A 164 8.26 -5.14 -8.58
CA PRO A 164 8.56 -4.99 -7.17
C PRO A 164 9.35 -6.19 -6.65
N VAL A 165 10.35 -5.94 -5.82
CA VAL A 165 11.13 -7.01 -5.19
C VAL A 165 10.76 -7.11 -3.72
N PHE A 166 10.43 -8.32 -3.28
CA PHE A 166 10.19 -8.58 -1.87
C PHE A 166 11.46 -9.12 -1.21
N CYS A 167 11.86 -8.50 -0.11
CA CYS A 167 13.03 -8.91 0.67
C CYS A 167 12.58 -9.35 2.07
N ASP A 168 13.05 -10.52 2.50
CA ASP A 168 12.79 -11.03 3.85
C ASP A 168 14.01 -10.76 4.75
N GLY A 169 13.76 -10.10 5.87
CA GLY A 169 14.77 -9.61 6.81
C GLY A 169 15.70 -8.53 6.25
N LEU A 170 16.49 -7.93 7.14
CA LEU A 170 17.52 -6.96 6.72
C LEU A 170 18.59 -7.59 5.84
N SER A 171 18.96 -8.85 6.09
CA SER A 171 19.97 -9.54 5.28
C SER A 171 19.53 -9.62 3.82
N GLY A 172 18.28 -10.02 3.57
CA GLY A 172 17.72 -10.08 2.21
C GLY A 172 17.64 -8.69 1.56
N LEU A 173 17.27 -7.66 2.34
CA LEU A 173 17.23 -6.28 1.85
C LEU A 173 18.64 -5.79 1.48
N THR A 174 19.62 -5.94 2.37
CA THR A 174 21.01 -5.52 2.14
C THR A 174 21.60 -6.21 0.91
N GLN A 175 21.45 -7.53 0.79
CA GLN A 175 21.94 -8.27 -0.38
C GLN A 175 21.29 -7.78 -1.69
N HIS A 176 20.02 -7.39 -1.65
CA HIS A 176 19.35 -6.85 -2.82
C HIS A 176 19.86 -5.44 -3.17
N LEU A 177 20.00 -4.56 -2.18
CA LEU A 177 20.54 -3.22 -2.37
C LEU A 177 21.99 -3.25 -2.86
N GLU A 178 22.84 -4.14 -2.33
CA GLU A 178 24.21 -4.32 -2.80
C GLU A 178 24.28 -4.72 -4.28
N LYS A 179 23.29 -5.44 -4.82
CA LYS A 179 23.21 -5.76 -6.26
C LYS A 179 22.76 -4.56 -7.09
N LEU A 180 21.94 -3.68 -6.52
CA LEU A 180 21.44 -2.48 -7.19
C LEU A 180 22.47 -1.33 -7.21
N MET A 181 23.25 -1.18 -6.14
CA MET A 181 24.11 -0.02 -5.88
C MET A 181 25.38 0.12 -6.74
N PRO A 182 26.01 -0.91 -7.33
CA PRO A 182 27.11 -0.70 -8.27
C PRO A 182 26.62 -0.28 -9.68
N MET A 183 25.32 -0.36 -9.96
CA MET A 183 24.83 -0.23 -11.33
C MET A 183 24.26 1.15 -11.71
N GLN A 184 23.50 1.91 -10.90
CA GLN A 184 22.91 3.19 -11.39
C GLN A 184 22.47 4.23 -10.31
N ARG A 185 22.35 5.49 -10.79
CA ARG A 185 21.70 6.70 -10.23
C ARG A 185 20.21 6.54 -9.84
N ARG A 186 19.69 5.31 -9.68
CA ARG A 186 18.25 5.06 -9.48
C ARG A 186 17.83 5.28 -8.02
N VAL A 187 16.68 5.91 -7.84
CA VAL A 187 16.02 6.04 -6.53
C VAL A 187 15.21 4.76 -6.29
N ALA A 188 15.46 4.10 -5.16
CA ALA A 188 14.66 2.97 -4.70
C ALA A 188 13.79 3.43 -3.51
N VAL A 189 12.52 3.04 -3.51
CA VAL A 189 11.62 3.22 -2.38
C VAL A 189 11.45 1.90 -1.67
N ILE A 190 11.70 1.91 -0.36
CA ILE A 190 11.66 0.73 0.49
C ILE A 190 10.49 0.90 1.46
N VAL A 191 9.54 -0.02 1.43
CA VAL A 191 8.40 -0.06 2.34
C VAL A 191 8.54 -1.30 3.23
N GLU A 192 8.65 -1.12 4.54
CA GLU A 192 8.64 -2.22 5.50
C GLU A 192 7.18 -2.63 5.76
N ILE A 193 6.80 -3.84 5.34
CA ILE A 193 5.41 -4.28 5.31
C ILE A 193 4.98 -5.10 6.53
N ALA A 194 5.91 -5.70 7.27
CA ALA A 194 5.54 -6.52 8.43
C ALA A 194 5.12 -5.64 9.61
N GLY A 195 5.94 -4.66 9.98
CA GLY A 195 5.61 -3.67 11.00
C GLY A 195 4.39 -2.84 10.62
N LEU A 196 4.26 -2.44 9.35
CA LEU A 196 3.07 -1.76 8.84
C LEU A 196 1.81 -2.62 9.00
N ALA A 197 1.86 -3.90 8.62
CA ALA A 197 0.76 -4.84 8.78
C ALA A 197 0.32 -5.00 10.24
N HIS A 198 1.28 -5.17 11.17
CA HIS A 198 0.97 -5.26 12.60
C HIS A 198 0.41 -3.96 13.17
N ALA A 199 0.94 -2.82 12.75
CA ALA A 199 0.45 -1.51 13.18
C ALA A 199 -1.00 -1.28 12.73
N VAL A 200 -1.31 -1.60 11.46
CA VAL A 200 -2.67 -1.50 10.91
C VAL A 200 -3.60 -2.50 11.58
N SER A 201 -3.19 -3.76 11.72
CA SER A 201 -3.98 -4.81 12.38
C SER A 201 -4.34 -4.44 13.82
N GLY A 202 -3.34 -4.07 14.63
CA GLY A 202 -3.58 -3.66 16.01
C GLY A 202 -4.39 -2.36 16.12
N ALA A 203 -4.29 -1.45 15.15
CA ALA A 203 -5.14 -0.26 15.10
C ALA A 203 -6.59 -0.63 14.75
N LEU A 204 -6.84 -1.47 13.75
CA LEU A 204 -8.18 -1.93 13.37
C LEU A 204 -8.91 -2.64 14.51
N GLU A 205 -8.20 -3.45 15.31
CA GLU A 205 -8.77 -4.09 16.50
C GLU A 205 -9.33 -3.10 17.53
N ARG A 206 -8.70 -1.91 17.63
CA ARG A 206 -9.08 -0.84 18.55
C ARG A 206 -10.00 0.20 17.90
N ALA A 207 -10.29 0.08 16.61
CA ALA A 207 -11.02 1.09 15.87
C ALA A 207 -12.50 1.13 16.33
N PRO A 208 -12.99 2.28 16.81
CA PRO A 208 -14.38 2.41 17.22
C PRO A 208 -15.28 2.24 16.00
N VAL A 209 -16.50 1.74 16.20
CA VAL A 209 -17.50 1.67 15.12
C VAL A 209 -17.89 3.09 14.73
N ILE A 210 -17.46 3.51 13.54
CA ILE A 210 -17.74 4.84 12.99
C ILE A 210 -18.77 4.68 11.88
N ARG A 211 -20.04 4.95 12.18
CA ARG A 211 -21.12 5.00 11.18
C ARG A 211 -21.10 6.36 10.49
N ARG A 212 -21.30 6.40 9.17
CA ARG A 212 -21.53 7.66 8.45
C ARG A 212 -23.00 8.07 8.62
N GLY A 213 -23.24 9.24 9.21
CA GLY A 213 -24.59 9.82 9.33
C GLY A 213 -24.60 11.19 10.01
N ARG A 214 -25.52 12.06 9.56
CA ARG A 214 -25.79 13.41 10.13
C ARG A 214 -26.12 13.27 11.63
N PRO A 215 -25.63 14.16 12.52
CA PRO A 215 -26.10 14.16 13.91
C PRO A 215 -27.63 14.24 13.90
N LYS A 216 -28.27 13.34 14.63
CA LYS A 216 -29.69 13.48 14.97
C LYS A 216 -29.78 14.71 15.88
N ASN A 217 -30.08 15.86 15.28
CA ASN A 217 -30.71 16.95 16.02
C ASN A 217 -32.17 16.56 16.27
#